data_AF-A0A7V2QB22-F1
#
_entry.id   AF-A0A7V2QB22-F1
#
_cell.length_a   1.000
_cell.length_b   1.000
_cell.length_c   1.000
_cell.angle_alpha   90.00
_cell.angle_beta   90.00
_cell.angle_gamma   90.00
#
_symmetry.space_group_name_H-M   'P 1'
#
loop_
_entity.id
_entity.type
_entity.pdbx_description
1 polymer ?
#
loop_
_entity_poly.entity_id
_entity_poly.type
_entity_poly.pdbx_seq_one_letter_code
_entity_poly.pdbx_strand_id
1 'polypeptide(L)'
;ALQAMKAQGLAGAVPISGQDATADGCNSIVKGELTVSILKDIRDLSPLAVDLVDQLLKGEDAGLEMYTMAELTNDPSQEGEVPCHFLPVYQVNQDNVYELVVESGFQSYDDVYRDIPEDERPARP
;
A
#
# COMPACT_ATOMS: atom_id res chain seq x y z
N ALA A 1 -16.99 -4.60 -3.20
CA ALA A 1 -17.59 -3.25 -3.32
C ALA A 1 -17.58 -2.75 -4.76
N LEU A 2 -16.41 -2.56 -5.39
CA LEU A 2 -16.31 -1.93 -6.71
C LEU A 2 -17.16 -2.60 -7.80
N GLN A 3 -17.16 -3.94 -7.90
CA GLN A 3 -17.99 -4.65 -8.89
C GLN A 3 -19.50 -4.36 -8.73
N ALA A 4 -19.99 -4.27 -7.49
CA ALA A 4 -21.39 -3.90 -7.23
C ALA A 4 -21.66 -2.44 -7.63
N MET A 5 -20.72 -1.52 -7.39
CA MET A 5 -20.83 -0.12 -7.82
C MET A 5 -20.86 -0.01 -9.35
N LYS A 6 -20.01 -0.76 -10.07
CA LYS A 6 -20.04 -0.84 -11.54
C LYS A 6 -21.41 -1.28 -12.06
N ALA A 7 -21.97 -2.34 -11.47
CA ALA A 7 -23.29 -2.85 -11.86
C ALA A 7 -24.43 -1.83 -11.67
N GLN A 8 -24.23 -0.81 -10.84
CA GLN A 8 -25.17 0.29 -10.61
C GLN A 8 -24.77 1.60 -11.32
N GLY A 9 -23.70 1.60 -12.13
CA GLY A 9 -23.19 2.81 -12.80
C GLY A 9 -22.57 3.83 -11.83
N LEU A 10 -22.12 3.40 -10.66
CA LEU A 10 -21.56 4.27 -9.61
C LEU A 10 -20.03 4.26 -9.53
N ALA A 11 -19.36 3.41 -10.33
CA ALA A 11 -17.90 3.40 -10.39
C ALA A 11 -17.37 4.74 -10.93
N GLY A 12 -16.37 5.31 -10.25
CA GLY A 12 -15.83 6.65 -10.55
C GLY A 12 -16.71 7.83 -10.14
N ALA A 13 -17.97 7.59 -9.74
CA ALA A 13 -18.84 8.61 -9.16
C ALA A 13 -18.81 8.60 -7.63
N VAL A 14 -18.77 7.42 -7.03
CA VAL A 14 -18.66 7.24 -5.57
C VAL A 14 -17.20 7.00 -5.21
N PRO A 15 -16.60 7.77 -4.27
CA PRO A 15 -15.24 7.54 -3.87
C PRO A 15 -15.09 6.21 -3.13
N ILE A 16 -14.06 5.44 -3.50
CA ILE A 16 -13.74 4.15 -2.90
C ILE A 16 -12.25 4.15 -2.56
N SER A 17 -11.92 3.82 -1.32
CA SER A 17 -10.55 3.56 -0.89
C SER A 17 -10.23 2.07 -0.91
N GLY A 18 -8.93 1.77 -1.01
CA GLY A 18 -8.35 0.45 -0.88
C GLY A 18 -7.00 0.51 -0.19
N GLN A 19 -6.34 -0.64 -0.07
CA GLN A 19 -4.98 -0.78 0.43
C GLN A 19 -4.23 -1.82 -0.40
N ASP A 20 -2.92 -1.91 -0.20
CA ASP A 20 -1.98 -2.91 -0.72
C ASP A 20 -1.48 -2.67 -2.15
N ALA A 21 -1.96 -1.63 -2.85
CA ALA A 21 -1.55 -1.31 -4.21
C ALA A 21 -1.49 -2.56 -5.13
N THR A 22 -2.52 -3.42 -5.02
CA THR A 22 -2.63 -4.61 -5.87
C THR A 22 -2.71 -4.19 -7.34
N ALA A 23 -2.23 -5.02 -8.25
CA ALA A 23 -2.34 -4.79 -9.70
C ALA A 23 -3.76 -4.38 -10.12
N ASP A 24 -4.78 -5.08 -9.61
CA ASP A 24 -6.20 -4.79 -9.88
C ASP A 24 -6.63 -3.43 -9.31
N GLY A 25 -6.21 -3.10 -8.09
CA GLY A 25 -6.51 -1.81 -7.47
C GLY A 25 -5.87 -0.65 -8.23
N CYS A 26 -4.61 -0.79 -8.62
CA CYS A 26 -3.87 0.18 -9.41
C CYS A 26 -4.49 0.35 -10.81
N ASN A 27 -4.87 -0.74 -11.48
CA ASN A 27 -5.59 -0.66 -12.75
C ASN A 27 -6.94 0.06 -12.59
N SER A 28 -7.69 -0.20 -11.51
CA SER A 28 -8.93 0.53 -11.23
C SER A 28 -8.71 2.00 -10.87
N ILE A 29 -7.56 2.36 -10.27
CA ILE A 29 -7.16 3.77 -10.11
C ILE A 29 -6.96 4.41 -11.48
N VAL A 30 -6.18 3.78 -12.36
CA VAL A 30 -5.94 4.28 -13.73
C VAL A 30 -7.26 4.45 -14.50
N LYS A 31 -8.21 3.52 -14.35
CA LYS A 31 -9.57 3.61 -14.94
C LYS A 31 -10.49 4.66 -14.29
N GLY A 32 -10.05 5.31 -13.21
CA GLY A 32 -10.84 6.30 -12.46
C GLY A 32 -11.96 5.71 -11.62
N GLU A 33 -11.91 4.41 -11.34
CA GLU A 33 -12.96 3.67 -10.63
C GLU A 33 -12.68 3.54 -9.13
N LEU A 34 -11.41 3.49 -8.74
CA LEU A 34 -10.92 3.47 -7.37
C LEU A 34 -10.20 4.79 -7.09
N THR A 35 -10.55 5.47 -5.99
CA THR A 35 -10.02 6.80 -5.69
C THR A 35 -8.59 6.74 -5.18
N VAL A 36 -8.30 5.76 -4.34
CA VAL A 36 -7.02 5.67 -3.64
C VAL A 36 -6.73 4.23 -3.21
N SER A 37 -5.46 3.87 -3.22
CA SER A 37 -4.92 2.72 -2.50
C SER A 37 -3.76 3.16 -1.60
N ILE A 38 -3.37 2.33 -0.65
CA ILE A 38 -2.20 2.56 0.21
C ILE A 38 -1.14 1.53 -0.15
N LEU A 39 -0.03 1.99 -0.72
CA LEU A 39 1.16 1.17 -0.90
C LEU A 39 1.85 0.97 0.45
N LYS A 40 1.96 -0.30 0.84
CA LYS A 40 2.74 -0.79 1.96
C LYS A 40 3.81 -1.69 1.35
N ASP A 41 5.01 -1.16 1.13
CA ASP A 41 6.03 -1.88 0.36
C ASP A 41 6.62 -3.03 1.17
N ILE A 42 6.15 -4.24 0.89
CA ILE A 42 6.59 -5.46 1.56
C ILE A 42 8.07 -5.79 1.30
N ARG A 43 8.68 -5.18 0.28
CA ARG A 43 10.10 -5.33 -0.05
C ARG A 43 10.98 -4.63 0.97
N ASP A 44 10.47 -3.63 1.68
CA ASP A 44 11.16 -2.95 2.79
C ASP A 44 10.92 -3.69 4.12
N LEU A 45 9.74 -4.28 4.30
CA LEU A 45 9.35 -4.96 5.54
C LEU A 45 10.19 -6.21 5.83
N SER A 46 10.42 -7.04 4.82
CA SER A 46 11.10 -8.33 5.03
C SER A 46 12.58 -8.16 5.41
N PRO A 47 13.38 -7.33 4.72
CA PRO A 47 14.75 -7.04 5.12
C PRO A 47 14.83 -6.40 6.50
N LEU A 48 13.98 -5.41 6.79
CA LEU A 48 13.93 -4.78 8.11
C LEU A 48 13.67 -5.80 9.22
N ALA A 49 12.73 -6.73 9.02
CA ALA A 49 12.44 -7.75 10.02
C ALA A 49 13.64 -8.67 10.29
N VAL A 50 14.42 -9.01 9.25
CA VAL A 50 15.63 -9.83 9.39
C VAL A 50 16.72 -9.05 10.12
N ASP A 51 16.96 -7.79 9.74
CA ASP A 51 17.96 -6.93 10.39
C ASP A 51 17.62 -6.71 11.87
N LEU A 52 16.34 -6.48 12.18
CA LEU A 52 15.86 -6.33 13.55
C LEU A 52 16.16 -7.57 14.39
N VAL A 53 15.88 -8.77 13.85
CA VAL A 53 16.14 -10.03 14.57
C VAL A 53 17.65 -10.20 14.83
N ASP A 54 18.50 -9.90 13.86
CA ASP A 54 19.96 -9.98 14.02
C ASP A 54 20.48 -9.02 15.11
N GLN A 55 20.02 -7.76 15.09
CA GLN A 55 20.35 -6.76 16.11
C GLN A 55 19.92 -7.21 17.52
N LEU A 56 18.68 -7.68 17.65
CA LEU A 56 18.15 -8.16 18.93
C LEU A 56 18.93 -9.38 19.45
N LEU A 57 19.32 -10.32 18.58
CA LEU A 57 20.14 -11.48 18.96
C LEU A 57 21.54 -11.09 19.43
N LYS A 58 22.09 -9.99 18.93
CA LYS A 58 23.39 -9.43 19.34
C LYS A 58 23.30 -8.52 20.57
N GLY A 59 22.08 -8.21 21.02
CA GLY A 59 21.85 -7.25 22.11
C GLY A 59 22.15 -5.80 21.71
N GLU A 60 22.05 -5.49 20.41
CA GLU A 60 22.21 -4.15 19.87
C GLU A 60 20.92 -3.33 20.02
N ASP A 61 21.05 -2.00 19.99
CA ASP A 61 19.89 -1.11 19.92
C ASP A 61 19.34 -1.10 18.50
N ALA A 62 18.11 -1.61 18.35
CA ALA A 62 17.41 -1.71 17.08
C ALA A 62 16.57 -0.47 16.74
N GLY A 63 16.68 0.62 17.52
CA GLY A 63 15.98 1.88 17.24
C GLY A 63 14.46 1.76 17.28
N LEU A 64 13.94 0.90 18.16
CA LEU A 64 12.51 0.67 18.32
C LEU A 64 11.90 1.69 19.29
N GLU A 65 10.67 2.09 19.00
CA GLU A 65 9.89 2.98 19.86
C GLU A 65 8.82 2.17 20.63
N MET A 66 8.61 2.48 21.90
CA MET A 66 7.59 1.82 22.70
C MET A 66 6.20 2.39 22.38
N TYR A 67 5.25 1.50 22.11
CA TYR A 67 3.84 1.85 21.94
C TYR A 67 2.98 1.05 22.91
N THR A 68 1.90 1.65 23.39
CA THR A 68 0.95 0.94 24.24
C THR A 68 0.13 -0.04 23.42
N MET A 69 -0.24 -1.17 24.01
CA MET A 69 -1.15 -2.11 23.35
C MET A 69 -2.49 -1.45 23.02
N ALA A 70 -2.98 -0.55 23.87
CA ALA A 70 -4.21 0.20 23.63
C ALA A 70 -4.17 1.04 22.33
N GLU A 71 -3.06 1.73 22.06
CA GLU A 71 -2.86 2.49 20.81
C GLU A 71 -2.82 1.56 19.59
N LEU A 72 -2.08 0.46 19.69
CA LEU A 72 -1.88 -0.49 18.58
C LEU A 72 -3.15 -1.25 18.19
N THR A 73 -3.98 -1.61 19.17
CA THR A 73 -5.20 -2.38 18.93
C THR A 73 -6.45 -1.52 18.84
N ASN A 74 -6.35 -0.22 19.10
CA ASN A 74 -7.49 0.69 19.25
C ASN A 74 -8.52 0.17 20.28
N ASP A 75 -8.03 -0.42 21.38
CA ASP A 75 -8.84 -0.95 22.47
C ASP A 75 -8.24 -0.53 23.82
N PRO A 76 -8.87 0.38 24.57
CA PRO A 76 -8.31 0.92 25.81
C PRO A 76 -8.22 -0.11 26.96
N SER A 77 -8.81 -1.30 26.81
CA SER A 77 -8.71 -2.37 27.81
C SER A 77 -7.41 -3.16 27.71
N GLN A 78 -6.64 -3.00 26.63
CA GLN A 78 -5.41 -3.73 26.40
C GLN A 78 -4.23 -3.07 27.14
N GLU A 79 -3.63 -3.83 28.06
CA GLU A 79 -2.50 -3.39 28.88
C GLU A 79 -1.14 -3.80 28.28
N GLY A 80 -0.08 -3.11 28.68
CA GLY A 80 1.29 -3.38 28.29
C GLY A 80 1.79 -2.53 27.12
N GLU A 81 3.07 -2.68 26.81
CA GLU A 81 3.75 -1.93 25.75
C GLU A 81 4.62 -2.87 24.91
N VAL A 82 4.80 -2.53 23.64
CA VAL A 82 5.59 -3.31 22.68
C VAL A 82 6.50 -2.38 21.89
N PRO A 83 7.81 -2.69 21.78
CA PRO A 83 8.73 -1.94 20.93
C PRO A 83 8.40 -2.19 19.45
N CYS A 84 8.20 -1.12 18.69
CA CYS A 84 7.75 -1.17 17.30
C CYS A 84 8.62 -0.29 16.40
N HIS A 85 8.63 -0.64 15.11
CA HIS A 85 9.16 0.20 14.03
C HIS A 85 8.10 0.28 12.94
N PHE A 86 7.59 1.49 12.67
CA PHE A 86 6.58 1.70 11.63
C PHE A 86 7.24 2.18 10.34
N LEU A 87 7.15 1.33 9.30
CA LEU A 87 7.57 1.72 7.95
C LEU A 87 6.62 2.77 7.36
N PRO A 88 7.14 3.67 6.50
CA PRO A 88 6.30 4.61 5.78
C PRO A 88 5.31 3.86 4.87
N VAL A 89 4.12 4.44 4.74
CA VAL A 89 3.09 3.99 3.80
C VAL A 89 2.76 5.13 2.85
N TYR A 90 2.45 4.81 1.60
CA TYR A 90 2.27 5.82 0.56
C TYR A 90 0.86 5.80 0.01
N GLN A 91 0.26 6.98 -0.13
CA GLN A 91 -1.03 7.12 -0.80
C GLN A 91 -0.81 7.02 -2.31
N VAL A 92 -1.50 6.07 -2.95
CA VAL A 92 -1.48 5.86 -4.40
C VAL A 92 -2.80 6.31 -5.01
N ASN A 93 -2.73 7.20 -5.99
CA ASN A 93 -3.86 7.72 -6.75
C ASN A 93 -3.45 7.88 -8.23
N GLN A 94 -4.32 8.49 -9.05
CA GLN A 94 -4.06 8.62 -10.50
C GLN A 94 -2.79 9.41 -10.82
N ASP A 95 -2.43 10.38 -9.98
CA ASP A 95 -1.32 11.30 -10.24
C ASP A 95 0.04 10.63 -10.03
N ASN A 96 0.12 9.60 -9.17
CA ASN A 96 1.39 9.02 -8.72
C ASN A 96 1.48 7.49 -8.86
N VAL A 97 0.45 6.81 -9.39
CA VAL A 97 0.46 5.35 -9.55
C VAL A 97 1.59 4.86 -10.46
N TYR A 98 1.96 5.62 -11.48
CA TYR A 98 3.07 5.25 -12.36
C TYR A 98 4.40 5.23 -11.60
N GLU A 99 4.76 6.33 -10.95
CA GLU A 99 6.01 6.49 -10.20
C GLU A 99 6.09 5.50 -9.02
N LEU A 100 5.09 5.51 -8.14
CA LEU A 100 5.15 4.76 -6.89
C LEU A 100 5.02 3.25 -7.07
N VAL A 101 4.32 2.79 -8.12
CA VAL A 101 4.00 1.36 -8.28
C VAL A 101 4.70 0.72 -9.48
N VAL A 102 4.78 1.40 -10.62
CA VAL A 102 5.31 0.82 -11.86
C VAL A 102 6.81 1.07 -12.00
N GLU A 103 7.26 2.32 -11.88
CA GLU A 103 8.70 2.64 -11.95
C GLU A 103 9.47 2.02 -10.78
N SER A 104 8.85 1.98 -9.59
CA SER A 104 9.42 1.28 -8.44
C SER A 104 9.51 -0.25 -8.64
N GLY A 105 8.80 -0.80 -9.64
CA GLY A 105 8.73 -2.24 -9.92
C GLY A 105 7.88 -3.03 -8.92
N PHE A 106 6.99 -2.37 -8.15
CA PHE A 106 6.09 -3.05 -7.21
C PHE A 106 5.02 -3.89 -7.94
N GLN A 107 4.44 -3.34 -9.01
CA GLN A 107 3.61 -4.08 -9.96
C GLN A 107 4.14 -3.89 -11.38
N SER A 108 3.83 -4.83 -12.28
CA SER A 108 4.25 -4.70 -13.68
C SER A 108 3.43 -3.62 -14.41
N TYR A 109 4.07 -2.96 -15.38
CA TYR A 109 3.41 -2.01 -16.27
C TYR A 109 2.20 -2.62 -16.96
N ASP A 110 2.36 -3.85 -17.49
CA ASP A 110 1.31 -4.52 -18.25
C ASP A 110 0.10 -4.86 -17.36
N ASP A 111 0.31 -5.23 -16.09
CA ASP A 111 -0.79 -5.50 -15.17
C ASP A 111 -1.54 -4.24 -14.73
N VAL A 112 -0.83 -3.12 -14.54
CA VAL A 112 -1.42 -1.83 -14.12
C VAL A 112 -2.15 -1.15 -15.28
N TYR A 113 -1.62 -1.22 -16.50
CA TYR A 113 -2.19 -0.57 -17.69
C TYR A 113 -2.97 -1.50 -18.62
N ARG A 114 -3.28 -2.73 -18.18
CA ARG A 114 -4.17 -3.62 -18.94
C ARG A 114 -5.51 -2.96 -19.24
N ASP A 115 -6.03 -3.22 -20.43
CA ASP A 115 -7.28 -2.67 -20.97
C ASP A 115 -7.33 -1.13 -21.10
N ILE A 116 -6.22 -0.42 -20.87
CA ILE A 116 -6.12 1.02 -21.16
C ILE A 116 -5.72 1.19 -22.64
N PRO A 117 -6.34 2.08 -23.43
CA PRO A 117 -5.91 2.36 -24.80
C PRO A 117 -4.42 2.73 -24.87
N GLU A 118 -3.68 2.26 -25.89
CA GLU A 118 -2.21 2.43 -25.95
C GLU A 118 -1.78 3.91 -25.98
N ASP A 119 -2.59 4.77 -26.58
CA ASP A 119 -2.39 6.22 -26.66
C ASP A 119 -2.66 6.96 -25.35
N GLU A 120 -3.31 6.31 -24.37
CA GLU A 120 -3.57 6.83 -23.03
C GLU A 120 -2.58 6.32 -21.98
N ARG A 121 -1.67 5.41 -22.34
CA ARG A 121 -0.68 4.86 -21.41
C ARG A 121 0.57 5.76 -21.33
N PRO A 122 1.23 5.86 -20.16
CA PRO A 122 2.54 6.49 -20.07
C PRO A 122 3.59 5.65 -20.82
N ALA A 123 4.77 6.24 -21.04
CA ALA A 123 5.91 5.50 -21.59
C ALA A 123 6.22 4.25 -20.75
N ARG A 124 6.72 3.20 -21.40
CA ARG A 124 7.22 2.03 -20.66
C ARG A 124 8.51 2.40 -19.91
N PRO A 125 8.72 1.89 -18.68
CA PRO A 125 9.96 2.05 -17.95
C PRO A 125 11.13 1.32 -18.63
#